data_AF-A0A1I0YK10-F1
#
_entry.id   AF-A0A1I0YK10-F1
#
_cell.length_a   1.000
_cell.length_b   1.000
_cell.length_c   1.000
_cell.angle_alpha   90.00
_cell.angle_beta   90.00
_cell.angle_gamma   90.00
#
_symmetry.space_group_name_H-M   'P 1'
#
loop_
_entity.id
_entity.type
_entity.pdbx_description
1 polymer ?
#
loop_
_entity_poly.entity_id
_entity_poly.type
_entity_poly.pdbx_seq_one_letter_code
_entity_poly.pdbx_strand_id
1 'polypeptide(L)'
;MEVLRTAILDMLRRKKAQPFASSEVVQQMYPEDWEQFLNDVNNVSREMQDEGLIRVSFDKQQNSSDSSSTKTLIISPPIKL
;
A
#
# COMPACT_ATOMS: atom_id res chain seq x y z
N MET A 1 11.19 -0.97 -7.06
CA MET A 1 10.78 -2.10 -7.95
C MET A 1 9.60 -1.68 -8.80
N GLU A 2 9.66 -1.79 -10.12
CA GLU A 2 8.54 -1.38 -11.01
C GLU A 2 7.30 -2.30 -10.93
N VAL A 3 7.49 -3.54 -10.49
CA VAL A 3 6.41 -4.53 -10.36
C VAL A 3 5.39 -4.11 -9.30
N LEU A 4 5.86 -3.68 -8.12
CA LEU A 4 4.99 -3.24 -7.02
C LEU A 4 4.19 -1.98 -7.40
N ARG A 5 4.84 -1.03 -8.08
CA ARG A 5 4.21 0.20 -8.59
C ARG A 5 3.07 -0.13 -9.56
N THR A 6 3.33 -1.03 -10.49
CA THR A 6 2.32 -1.50 -11.46
C THR A 6 1.15 -2.19 -10.74
N ALA A 7 1.43 -3.03 -9.75
CA ALA A 7 0.42 -3.73 -8.98
C ALA A 7 -0.48 -2.77 -8.18
N ILE A 8 0.10 -1.75 -7.54
CA ILE A 8 -0.66 -0.71 -6.81
C ILE A 8 -1.60 0.04 -7.76
N LEU A 9 -1.11 0.44 -8.94
CA LEU A 9 -1.92 1.15 -9.94
C LEU A 9 -3.01 0.26 -10.55
N ASP A 10 -2.70 -1.00 -10.82
CA ASP A 10 -3.68 -1.97 -11.31
C ASP A 10 -4.78 -2.21 -10.28
N MET A 11 -4.42 -2.31 -9.00
CA MET A 11 -5.38 -2.45 -7.92
C MET A 11 -6.27 -1.21 -7.75
N LEU A 12 -5.73 0.00 -7.90
CA LEU A 12 -6.53 1.24 -7.97
C LEU A 12 -7.55 1.21 -9.11
N ARG A 13 -7.17 0.70 -10.28
CA ARG A 13 -8.08 0.55 -11.43
C ARG A 13 -9.17 -0.49 -11.13
N ARG A 14 -8.81 -1.65 -10.59
CA ARG A 14 -9.76 -2.73 -10.25
C ARG A 14 -10.76 -2.31 -9.18
N LYS A 15 -10.30 -1.65 -8.13
CA LYS A 15 -11.14 -1.15 -7.02
C LYS A 15 -11.88 0.14 -7.35
N LYS A 16 -11.87 0.61 -8.62
CA LYS A 16 -12.56 1.83 -9.07
C LYS A 16 -12.27 3.03 -8.17
N ALA A 17 -10.98 3.25 -7.85
CA ALA A 17 -10.53 4.35 -7.02
C ALA A 17 -11.02 4.29 -5.55
N GLN A 18 -11.47 3.13 -5.06
CA GLN A 18 -11.70 2.94 -3.63
C GLN A 18 -10.38 2.78 -2.86
N PRO A 19 -10.28 3.28 -1.62
CA PRO A 19 -9.12 3.04 -0.77
C PRO A 19 -8.92 1.55 -0.47
N PHE A 20 -7.67 1.14 -0.30
CA PHE A 20 -7.30 -0.23 0.01
C PHE A 20 -6.01 -0.33 0.81
N ALA A 21 -5.77 -1.47 1.43
CA ALA A 21 -4.59 -1.67 2.27
C ALA A 21 -3.37 -2.09 1.44
N SER A 22 -2.18 -1.63 1.82
CA SER A 22 -0.91 -2.04 1.20
C SER A 22 -0.67 -3.55 1.34
N SER A 23 -1.16 -4.17 2.42
CA SER A 23 -1.14 -5.62 2.62
C SER A 23 -1.97 -6.39 1.59
N GLU A 24 -3.09 -5.83 1.10
CA GLU A 24 -3.90 -6.50 0.08
C GLU A 24 -3.15 -6.59 -1.26
N VAL A 25 -2.30 -5.60 -1.60
CA VAL A 25 -1.48 -5.63 -2.82
C VAL A 25 -0.48 -6.79 -2.76
N VAL A 26 0.28 -6.89 -1.66
CA VAL A 26 1.30 -7.95 -1.50
C VAL A 26 0.66 -9.32 -1.36
N GLN A 27 -0.47 -9.46 -0.66
CA GLN A 27 -1.17 -10.73 -0.54
C GLN A 27 -1.69 -11.24 -1.89
N GLN A 28 -2.08 -10.34 -2.80
CA GLN A 28 -2.51 -10.73 -4.14
C GLN A 28 -1.34 -11.26 -4.99
N MET A 29 -0.12 -10.75 -4.78
CA MET A 29 1.06 -11.15 -5.58
C MET A 29 1.85 -12.31 -4.96
N TYR A 30 2.02 -12.28 -3.64
CA TYR A 30 2.88 -13.17 -2.85
C TYR A 30 2.15 -13.60 -1.57
N PRO A 31 1.11 -14.45 -1.66
CA PRO A 31 0.29 -14.82 -0.51
C PRO A 31 1.07 -15.54 0.61
N GLU A 32 2.21 -16.18 0.29
CA GLU A 32 3.00 -16.92 1.29
C GLU A 32 4.01 -16.03 2.04
N ASP A 33 4.60 -15.03 1.37
CA ASP A 33 5.70 -14.19 1.93
C ASP A 33 5.32 -12.71 2.10
N TRP A 34 4.02 -12.39 2.10
CA TRP A 34 3.51 -11.01 2.04
C TRP A 34 4.06 -10.09 3.14
N GLU A 35 4.35 -10.59 4.35
CA GLU A 35 4.89 -9.79 5.46
C GLU A 35 6.27 -9.22 5.14
N GLN A 36 7.11 -9.98 4.43
CA GLN A 36 8.46 -9.56 4.06
C GLN A 36 8.42 -8.41 3.04
N PHE A 37 7.44 -8.43 2.15
CA PHE A 37 7.27 -7.43 1.09
C PHE A 37 6.44 -6.22 1.51
N LEU A 38 5.81 -6.25 2.69
CA LEU A 38 4.98 -5.14 3.17
C LEU A 38 5.81 -3.85 3.34
N ASN A 39 7.07 -3.98 3.79
CA ASN A 39 7.96 -2.84 3.93
C ASN A 39 8.31 -2.22 2.57
N ASP A 40 8.58 -3.06 1.58
CA ASP A 40 8.88 -2.61 0.21
C ASP A 40 7.68 -1.93 -0.43
N VAL A 41 6.47 -2.48 -0.27
CA VAL A 41 5.25 -1.84 -0.77
C VAL A 41 4.97 -0.53 -0.05
N ASN A 42 5.23 -0.45 1.25
CA ASN A 42 5.09 0.80 1.98
C ASN A 42 6.07 1.88 1.48
N ASN A 43 7.32 1.51 1.21
CA ASN A 43 8.33 2.42 0.65
C ASN A 43 7.91 2.91 -0.74
N VAL A 44 7.54 1.98 -1.65
CA VAL A 44 7.07 2.33 -2.99
C VAL A 44 5.80 3.18 -2.94
N SER A 45 4.88 2.90 -2.01
CA SER A 45 3.66 3.69 -1.86
C SER A 45 3.95 5.13 -1.40
N ARG A 46 4.95 5.32 -0.53
CA ARG A 46 5.40 6.66 -0.12
C ARG A 46 6.07 7.40 -1.28
N GLU A 47 6.95 6.75 -2.02
CA GLU A 47 7.54 7.32 -3.25
C GLU A 47 6.46 7.77 -4.23
N MET A 48 5.45 6.93 -4.48
CA MET A 48 4.33 7.27 -5.35
C MET A 48 3.44 8.41 -4.80
N GLN A 49 3.38 8.59 -3.48
CA GLN A 49 2.71 9.72 -2.85
C GLN A 49 3.49 11.02 -3.07
N ASP A 50 4.81 10.97 -2.93
CA ASP A 50 5.69 12.12 -3.18
C ASP A 50 5.66 12.53 -4.67
N GLU A 51 5.47 11.56 -5.58
CA GLU A 51 5.20 11.80 -7.00
C GLU A 51 3.78 12.33 -7.30
N GLY A 52 2.89 12.39 -6.30
CA GLY A 52 1.50 12.83 -6.46
C GLY A 52 0.60 11.84 -7.22
N LEU A 53 1.02 10.59 -7.38
CA LEU A 53 0.25 9.56 -8.10
C LEU A 53 -0.83 8.92 -7.25
N ILE A 54 -0.62 8.85 -5.93
CA ILE A 54 -1.53 8.24 -4.97
C ILE A 54 -1.52 9.05 -3.67
N ARG A 55 -2.47 8.74 -2.78
CA ARG A 55 -2.47 9.24 -1.41
C ARG A 55 -2.35 8.07 -0.45
N VAL A 56 -1.44 8.20 0.51
CA VAL A 56 -1.21 7.20 1.54
C VAL A 56 -1.63 7.74 2.90
N SER A 57 -2.24 6.90 3.72
CA SER A 57 -2.62 7.20 5.10
C SER A 57 -2.38 6.00 6.00
N PHE A 58 -2.25 6.22 7.31
CA PHE A 58 -2.08 5.10 8.25
C PHE A 58 -3.41 4.44 8.54
N ASP A 59 -3.43 3.11 8.57
CA ASP A 59 -4.58 2.40 9.11
C ASP A 59 -4.66 2.67 10.62
N LYS A 60 -5.81 3.16 11.09
CA LYS A 60 -6.02 3.55 12.49
C LYS A 60 -6.30 2.36 13.42
N GLN A 61 -6.42 1.14 12.89
CA GLN A 61 -6.82 -0.05 13.67
C GLN A 61 -5.66 -0.85 14.31
N GLN A 62 -4.43 -0.36 14.33
CA GLN A 62 -3.33 -1.09 14.99
C GLN A 62 -3.33 -0.87 16.52
N ASN A 63 -4.23 -1.60 17.20
CA ASN A 63 -4.17 -1.91 18.63
C ASN A 63 -3.23 -3.10 18.86
N SER A 64 -1.92 -2.91 18.75
CA SER A 64 -0.97 -3.87 19.32
C SER A 64 0.36 -3.21 19.63
N SER A 65 0.77 -3.37 20.88
CA SER A 65 1.93 -2.77 21.53
C SER A 65 3.26 -3.42 21.13
N ASP A 66 3.45 -3.81 19.87
CA ASP A 66 4.69 -4.42 19.39
C ASP A 66 5.44 -3.49 18.44
N SER A 67 6.58 -3.00 18.95
CA SER A 67 7.46 -2.00 18.33
C SER A 67 8.16 -2.44 17.02
N SER A 68 7.84 -3.60 16.46
CA SER A 68 8.55 -4.19 15.31
C SER A 68 7.66 -4.62 14.12
N SER A 69 6.33 -4.49 14.21
CA SER A 69 5.45 -4.95 13.13
C SER A 69 5.27 -3.85 12.07
N THR A 70 5.64 -4.16 10.84
CA THR A 70 5.52 -3.27 9.68
C THR A 70 4.07 -2.77 9.55
N LYS A 71 3.84 -1.46 9.69
CA LYS A 71 2.49 -0.91 9.73
C LYS A 71 1.83 -0.92 8.36
N THR A 72 0.61 -1.41 8.26
CA THR A 72 -0.18 -1.37 7.02
C THR A 72 -0.58 0.08 6.70
N LEU A 73 -0.50 0.43 5.43
CA LEU A 73 -0.88 1.74 4.91
C LEU A 73 -2.15 1.62 4.07
N ILE A 74 -3.01 2.64 4.15
CA ILE A 74 -4.19 2.78 3.29
C ILE A 74 -3.82 3.64 2.10
N ILE A 75 -3.84 3.02 0.92
CA ILE A 75 -3.61 3.62 -0.38
C ILE A 75 -4.96 4.09 -0.95
N SER A 76 -4.98 5.30 -1.48
CA SER A 76 -6.15 5.92 -2.07
C SER A 76 -5.75 6.70 -3.32
N PRO A 77 -6.71 7.07 -4.20
CA PRO A 77 -6.42 7.89 -5.36
C PRO A 77 -5.79 9.23 -4.97
N PRO A 78 -5.05 9.86 -5.88
CA PRO A 78 -4.51 11.19 -5.65
C PRO A 78 -5.66 12.18 -5.49
N ILE A 79 -5.51 13.14 -4.59
CA ILE A 79 -6.46 14.25 -4.47
C ILE A 79 -6.32 15.06 -5.77
N LYS A 80 -7.38 15.12 -6.58
CA LYS A 80 -7.45 16.08 -7.68
C LYS A 80 -7.41 17.48 -7.05
N LEU A 81 -6.29 18.18 -7.23
CA LEU A 81 -6.20 19.64 -7.08
C LEU A 81 -6.95 20.30 -8.23
#